data_AF-A0A8B9H0Z9-F1
#
_entry.id   AF-A0A8B9H0Z9-F1
#
_cell.length_a   1.000
_cell.length_b   1.000
_cell.length_c   1.000
_cell.angle_alpha   90.00
_cell.angle_beta   90.00
_cell.angle_gamma   90.00
#
_symmetry.space_group_name_H-M   'P 1'
#
loop_
_entity.id
_entity.type
_entity.pdbx_description
1 polymer ?
#
loop_
_entity_poly.entity_id
_entity_poly.type
_entity_poly.pdbx_seq_one_letter_code
_entity_poly.pdbx_strand_id
1 'polypeptide(L)'
;MTRYGKELSFVKIPSKASAKYLAKKFNKSEQYISDNILVLDIFFEALNYETIEQKKAYELAGLLGDIGGQMGLFIGASILTILELFDYLYEVIKYKLCRCAKKSHKRSNNNDRGAVLSLDDVKRHTPCENLRTPSTYPANILPHHPGQGNFEDFTC
;
A
#
# COMPACT_ATOMS: atom_id res chain seq x y z
N MET A 1 10.29 21.26 -24.52
CA MET A 1 10.41 22.08 -25.74
C MET A 1 9.65 23.37 -25.49
N THR A 2 10.33 24.53 -25.48
CA THR A 2 9.68 25.82 -25.25
C THR A 2 9.18 26.38 -26.59
N ARG A 3 7.90 26.74 -26.67
CA ARG A 3 7.29 27.37 -27.85
C ARG A 3 6.86 28.79 -27.50
N TYR A 4 7.12 29.74 -28.39
CA TYR A 4 6.67 31.12 -28.25
C TYR A 4 5.46 31.32 -29.16
N GLY A 5 4.28 31.48 -28.56
CA GLY A 5 3.11 31.99 -29.28
C GLY A 5 3.41 33.42 -29.75
N LYS A 6 3.05 33.73 -31.00
CA LYS A 6 3.20 35.07 -31.55
C LYS A 6 1.83 35.56 -32.03
N GLU A 7 1.44 36.73 -31.56
CA GLU A 7 0.32 37.49 -32.11
C GLU A 7 0.89 38.72 -32.82
N LEU A 8 0.39 39.02 -34.02
CA LEU A 8 0.90 40.11 -34.85
C LEU A 8 -0.22 41.13 -35.09
N SER A 9 0.05 42.37 -34.71
CA SER A 9 -0.81 43.52 -35.01
C SER A 9 -0.07 44.52 -35.89
N PHE A 10 -0.76 45.09 -36.88
CA PHE A 10 -0.17 46.03 -37.84
C PHE A 10 -0.90 47.37 -37.83
N VAL A 11 -0.14 48.45 -37.90
CA VAL A 11 -0.66 49.81 -38.08
C VAL A 11 0.08 50.49 -39.22
N LYS A 12 -0.63 51.34 -39.97
CA LYS A 12 -0.03 52.07 -41.09
C LYS A 12 0.91 53.16 -40.58
N ILE A 13 2.16 53.12 -41.00
CA ILE A 13 3.17 54.14 -40.76
C ILE A 13 3.76 54.58 -42.11
N PRO A 14 4.06 55.87 -42.33
CA PRO A 14 3.79 57.01 -41.46
C PRO A 14 2.34 57.52 -41.54
N SER A 15 1.90 58.26 -40.53
CA SER A 15 0.68 59.06 -40.60
C SER A 15 0.88 60.28 -41.52
N LYS A 16 -0.21 60.85 -42.06
CA LYS A 16 -0.13 62.05 -42.91
C LYS A 16 0.58 63.24 -42.23
N ALA A 17 0.42 63.36 -40.91
CA ALA A 17 1.08 64.40 -40.12
C ALA A 17 2.59 64.11 -39.92
N SER A 18 2.95 62.86 -39.65
CA SER A 18 4.33 62.47 -39.37
C SER A 18 5.18 62.24 -40.63
N ALA A 19 4.57 62.00 -41.80
CA ALA A 19 5.26 61.75 -43.07
C ALA A 19 6.22 62.90 -43.45
N LYS A 20 5.74 64.16 -43.34
CA LYS A 20 6.54 65.37 -43.60
C LYS A 20 7.76 65.48 -42.68
N TYR A 21 7.57 65.17 -41.40
CA TYR A 21 8.64 65.21 -40.41
C TYR A 21 9.70 64.13 -40.69
N LEU A 22 9.27 62.88 -40.97
CA LEU A 22 10.17 61.79 -41.31
C LEU A 22 10.92 62.06 -42.62
N ALA A 23 10.24 62.55 -43.65
CA ALA A 23 10.85 62.92 -44.93
C ALA A 23 11.97 63.96 -44.75
N LYS A 24 11.71 65.01 -43.94
CA LYS A 24 12.71 66.04 -43.64
C LYS A 24 13.85 65.52 -42.76
N LYS A 25 13.56 64.66 -41.78
CA LYS A 25 14.55 64.10 -40.85
C LYS A 25 15.53 63.15 -41.56
N PHE A 26 15.02 62.31 -42.46
CA PHE A 26 15.82 61.33 -43.19
C PHE A 26 16.30 61.84 -44.56
N ASN A 27 15.93 63.07 -44.94
CA ASN A 27 16.24 63.69 -46.24
C ASN A 27 15.84 62.79 -47.43
N LYS A 28 14.63 62.24 -47.38
CA LYS A 28 14.03 61.36 -48.40
C LYS A 28 12.63 61.85 -48.76
N SER A 29 12.13 61.43 -49.92
CA SER A 29 10.75 61.74 -50.32
C SER A 29 9.75 61.05 -49.40
N GLU A 30 8.55 61.63 -49.24
CA GLU A 30 7.47 61.02 -48.44
C GLU A 30 7.12 59.61 -48.92
N GLN A 31 7.16 59.39 -50.24
CA GLN A 31 6.96 58.07 -50.87
C GLN A 31 8.02 57.05 -50.45
N TYR A 32 9.29 57.47 -50.40
CA TYR A 32 10.37 56.58 -49.98
C TYR A 32 10.22 56.18 -48.51
N ILE A 33 9.75 57.12 -47.68
CA ILE A 33 9.48 56.88 -46.27
C ILE A 33 8.32 55.88 -46.10
N SER A 34 7.23 56.00 -46.88
CA SER A 34 6.11 55.06 -46.78
C SER A 34 6.46 53.65 -47.20
N ASP A 35 7.37 53.49 -48.16
CA ASP A 35 7.63 52.20 -48.77
C ASP A 35 8.79 51.44 -48.11
N ASN A 36 9.67 52.14 -47.37
CA ASN A 36 10.89 51.56 -46.81
C ASN A 36 10.99 51.63 -45.28
N ILE A 37 10.14 52.39 -44.58
CA ILE A 37 10.17 52.44 -43.11
C ILE A 37 9.28 51.36 -42.52
N LEU A 38 9.86 50.59 -41.59
CA LEU A 38 9.21 49.61 -40.74
C LEU A 38 9.50 49.94 -39.27
N VAL A 39 8.50 49.79 -38.41
CA VAL A 39 8.68 49.78 -36.95
C VAL A 39 8.24 48.41 -36.46
N LEU A 40 9.11 47.74 -35.70
CA LEU A 40 8.85 46.45 -35.10
C LEU A 40 8.94 46.60 -33.58
N ASP A 41 7.85 46.27 -32.90
CA ASP A 41 7.80 46.23 -31.44
C ASP A 41 7.52 44.79 -31.01
N ILE A 42 8.38 44.23 -30.15
CA ILE A 42 8.28 42.85 -29.66
C ILE A 42 8.18 42.93 -28.15
N PHE A 43 7.01 42.55 -27.64
CA PHE A 43 6.73 42.55 -26.21
C PHE A 43 5.95 41.29 -25.83
N PHE A 44 5.98 40.96 -24.54
CA PHE A 44 5.13 39.91 -23.98
C PHE A 44 3.79 40.53 -23.58
N GLU A 45 2.68 39.94 -24.01
CA GLU A 45 1.32 40.41 -23.67
C GLU A 45 1.09 40.40 -22.15
N ALA A 46 1.53 39.33 -21.49
CA ALA A 46 1.58 39.20 -20.05
C ALA A 46 2.86 38.49 -19.64
N LEU A 47 3.35 38.72 -18.41
CA LEU A 47 4.46 37.97 -17.79
C LEU A 47 4.06 36.52 -17.40
N ASN A 48 3.02 35.98 -18.05
CA ASN A 48 2.50 34.65 -17.79
C ASN A 48 3.10 33.66 -18.80
N TYR A 49 3.72 32.61 -18.29
CA TYR A 49 4.25 31.52 -19.10
C TYR A 49 3.32 30.31 -19.00
N GLU A 50 3.02 29.68 -20.12
CA GLU A 50 2.19 28.47 -20.14
C GLU A 50 3.09 27.23 -20.12
N THR A 51 2.98 26.44 -19.05
CA THR A 51 3.65 25.13 -18.94
C THR A 51 2.68 24.01 -19.30
N ILE A 52 2.88 23.38 -20.46
CA ILE A 52 2.15 22.17 -20.87
C ILE A 52 2.96 20.95 -20.44
N GLU A 53 2.56 20.34 -19.33
CA GLU A 53 3.18 19.10 -18.82
C GLU A 53 2.27 17.90 -19.07
N GLN A 54 2.85 16.82 -19.60
CA GLN A 54 2.16 15.54 -19.71
C GLN A 54 2.27 14.79 -18.39
N LYS A 55 1.21 14.85 -17.59
CA LYS A 55 1.09 14.08 -16.35
C LYS A 55 0.39 12.76 -16.64
N LYS A 56 0.88 11.69 -16.04
CA LYS A 56 0.24 10.37 -16.16
C LYS A 56 -1.17 10.47 -15.58
N ALA A 57 -2.19 10.14 -16.37
CA ALA A 57 -3.58 10.19 -15.92
C ALA A 57 -3.89 9.20 -14.79
N TYR A 58 -3.05 8.15 -14.64
CA TYR A 58 -3.25 7.12 -13.64
C TYR A 58 -1.94 6.59 -13.06
N GLU A 59 -1.73 6.87 -11.78
CA GLU A 59 -0.56 6.38 -11.05
C GLU A 59 -0.84 5.05 -10.35
N LEU A 60 0.21 4.34 -9.95
CA LEU A 60 0.07 3.08 -9.21
C LEU A 60 -0.70 3.30 -7.89
N ALA A 61 -0.53 4.47 -7.26
CA ALA A 61 -1.31 4.87 -6.10
C ALA A 61 -2.81 4.98 -6.41
N GLY A 62 -3.18 5.52 -7.58
CA GLY A 62 -4.56 5.55 -8.05
C GLY A 62 -5.14 4.15 -8.27
N LEU A 63 -4.33 3.24 -8.86
CA LEU A 63 -4.71 1.82 -9.04
C LEU A 63 -5.03 1.11 -7.74
N LEU A 64 -4.12 1.24 -6.77
CA LEU A 64 -4.28 0.61 -5.46
C LEU A 64 -5.44 1.25 -4.68
N GLY A 65 -5.67 2.56 -4.86
CA GLY A 65 -6.79 3.30 -4.29
C GLY A 65 -8.14 2.81 -4.80
N ASP A 66 -8.29 2.59 -6.11
CA ASP A 66 -9.55 2.10 -6.69
C ASP A 66 -9.85 0.66 -6.28
N ILE A 67 -8.84 -0.22 -6.28
CA ILE A 67 -8.98 -1.61 -5.83
C ILE A 67 -9.31 -1.64 -4.33
N GLY A 68 -8.55 -0.92 -3.50
CA GLY A 68 -8.75 -0.88 -2.06
C GLY A 68 -10.08 -0.23 -1.68
N GLY A 69 -10.48 0.82 -2.39
CA GLY A 69 -11.75 1.52 -2.18
C GLY A 69 -12.96 0.63 -2.51
N GLN A 70 -12.92 -0.08 -3.63
CA GLN A 70 -13.99 -1.02 -3.98
C GLN A 70 -14.02 -2.23 -3.02
N MET A 71 -12.87 -2.83 -2.70
CA MET A 71 -12.82 -3.94 -1.74
C MET A 71 -13.27 -3.54 -0.34
N GLY A 72 -12.89 -2.35 0.12
CA GLY A 72 -13.30 -1.79 1.41
C GLY A 72 -14.79 -1.43 1.46
N LEU A 73 -15.35 -0.91 0.37
CA LEU A 73 -16.77 -0.52 0.32
C LEU A 73 -17.70 -1.74 0.20
N PHE A 74 -17.37 -2.73 -0.62
CA PHE A 74 -18.27 -3.86 -0.91
C PHE A 74 -18.14 -5.02 0.08
N ILE A 75 -16.94 -5.30 0.59
CA ILE A 75 -16.68 -6.45 1.48
C ILE A 75 -16.44 -5.99 2.93
N GLY A 76 -16.17 -4.69 3.15
CA GLY A 76 -15.63 -4.23 4.43
C GLY A 76 -14.20 -4.73 4.68
N ALA A 77 -13.53 -5.21 3.63
CA ALA A 77 -12.18 -5.75 3.73
C ALA A 77 -11.18 -4.61 3.92
N SER A 78 -10.38 -4.71 4.98
CA SER A 78 -9.29 -3.77 5.27
C SER A 78 -7.93 -4.44 5.08
N ILE A 79 -6.85 -3.66 5.11
CA ILE A 79 -5.48 -4.21 5.08
C ILE A 79 -5.28 -5.24 6.20
N LEU A 80 -5.88 -5.03 7.38
CA LEU A 80 -5.80 -5.97 8.50
C LEU A 80 -6.46 -7.31 8.18
N THR A 81 -7.61 -7.30 7.49
CA THR A 81 -8.31 -8.52 7.05
C THR A 81 -7.48 -9.32 6.05
N ILE A 82 -6.75 -8.64 5.17
CA ILE A 82 -5.84 -9.28 4.21
C ILE A 82 -4.65 -9.92 4.92
N LEU A 83 -4.07 -9.23 5.90
CA LEU A 83 -2.97 -9.76 6.71
C LEU A 83 -3.39 -11.02 7.50
N GLU A 84 -4.57 -11.01 8.11
CA GLU A 84 -5.13 -12.18 8.81
C GLU A 84 -5.33 -13.38 7.87
N LEU A 85 -5.80 -13.15 6.65
CA LEU A 85 -5.93 -14.20 5.63
C LEU A 85 -4.56 -14.80 5.26
N PHE A 86 -3.52 -13.97 5.14
CA PHE A 86 -2.17 -14.45 4.85
C PHE A 86 -1.57 -15.26 6.01
N ASP A 87 -1.76 -14.82 7.26
CA ASP A 87 -1.29 -15.56 8.44
C ASP A 87 -1.96 -16.93 8.55
N TYR A 88 -3.29 -16.98 8.38
CA TYR A 88 -4.03 -18.24 8.35
C TYR A 88 -3.57 -19.15 7.21
N LEU A 89 -3.40 -18.59 6.00
CA LEU A 89 -2.94 -19.35 4.85
C LEU A 89 -1.52 -19.92 5.05
N TYR A 90 -0.62 -19.12 5.63
CA TYR A 90 0.73 -19.57 5.98
C TYR A 90 0.72 -20.74 6.96
N GLU A 91 -0.10 -20.65 8.02
CA GLU A 91 -0.21 -21.71 9.02
C GLU A 91 -0.81 -22.99 8.43
N VAL A 92 -1.81 -22.87 7.56
CA VAL A 92 -2.41 -24.01 6.84
C VAL A 92 -1.39 -24.67 5.91
N ILE A 93 -0.63 -23.89 5.15
CA ILE A 93 0.42 -24.40 4.26
C ILE A 93 1.50 -25.13 5.07
N LYS A 94 1.97 -24.52 6.17
CA LYS A 94 2.94 -25.13 7.08
C LYS A 94 2.43 -26.45 7.65
N TYR A 95 1.19 -26.48 8.13
CA TYR A 95 0.57 -27.70 8.66
C TYR A 95 0.49 -28.81 7.60
N LYS A 96 0.08 -28.48 6.37
CA LYS A 96 0.01 -29.44 5.25
C LYS A 96 1.38 -29.95 4.85
N LEU A 97 2.39 -29.08 4.72
CA LEU A 97 3.78 -29.46 4.40
C LEU A 97 4.39 -30.36 5.48
N CYS A 98 4.23 -30.03 6.77
CA CYS A 98 4.73 -30.85 7.88
C CYS A 98 4.03 -32.21 7.96
N ARG A 99 2.74 -32.29 7.62
CA ARG A 99 1.97 -33.55 7.61
C ARG A 99 2.35 -34.46 6.45
N CYS A 100 2.74 -33.90 5.30
CA CYS A 100 3.32 -34.66 4.19
C CYS A 100 4.72 -35.22 4.53
N ALA A 101 5.56 -34.44 5.22
CA ALA A 101 6.89 -34.89 5.66
C ALA A 101 6.85 -36.05 6.66
N LYS A 102 5.91 -36.02 7.63
CA LYS A 102 5.73 -37.12 8.61
C LYS A 102 5.22 -38.42 8.00
N LYS A 103 4.49 -38.37 6.88
CA LYS A 103 3.99 -39.57 6.18
C LYS A 103 5.11 -40.33 5.43
N SER A 104 6.18 -39.63 5.04
CA SER A 104 7.35 -40.24 4.40
C SER A 104 8.20 -41.05 5.40
N HIS A 105 8.40 -40.53 6.62
CA HIS A 105 9.30 -41.17 7.60
C HIS A 105 8.76 -42.46 8.22
N LYS A 106 7.43 -42.67 8.27
CA LYS A 106 6.84 -43.92 8.80
C LYS A 106 6.93 -45.09 7.81
N ARG A 107 7.22 -44.84 6.53
CA ARG A 107 7.35 -45.90 5.51
C ARG A 107 8.75 -46.50 5.43
N SER A 108 9.75 -45.91 6.09
CA SER A 108 11.15 -46.36 6.03
C SER A 108 11.63 -47.21 7.23
N ASN A 109 10.80 -47.48 8.25
CA ASN A 109 11.22 -48.27 9.43
C ASN A 109 10.56 -49.66 9.53
N ASN A 110 9.96 -50.16 8.44
CA ASN A 110 9.25 -51.46 8.42
C ASN A 110 9.85 -52.43 7.38
N ASN A 111 11.18 -52.46 7.23
CA ASN A 111 11.82 -53.44 6.34
C ASN A 111 12.72 -54.47 7.03
N ASP A 112 12.81 -54.47 8.36
CA ASP A 112 13.53 -55.51 9.10
C ASP A 112 12.68 -56.05 10.24
N ARG A 113 11.81 -57.02 9.90
CA ARG A 113 11.38 -58.15 10.75
C ARG A 113 10.34 -59.00 10.03
N GLY A 114 10.81 -59.71 9.01
CA GLY A 114 10.20 -60.97 8.61
C GLY A 114 10.48 -62.04 9.68
N ALA A 115 9.49 -62.91 9.88
CA ALA A 115 9.51 -64.17 10.64
C ALA A 115 9.80 -64.06 12.16
N VAL A 116 8.78 -64.27 13.01
CA VAL A 116 8.54 -65.54 13.75
C VAL A 116 7.36 -65.41 14.74
N LEU A 117 6.47 -66.42 14.65
CA LEU A 117 5.59 -67.11 15.61
C LEU A 117 5.14 -66.51 16.98
N SER A 118 3.90 -66.93 17.29
CA SER A 118 3.25 -67.19 18.60
C SER A 118 2.66 -66.00 19.37
N LEU A 119 1.33 -65.97 19.54
CA LEU A 119 0.50 -66.72 20.51
C LEU A 119 0.63 -66.08 21.90
N ASP A 120 -0.38 -65.28 22.28
CA ASP A 120 -0.97 -65.21 23.62
C ASP A 120 -2.12 -64.19 23.63
N ASP A 121 -3.24 -64.61 23.06
CA ASP A 121 -4.55 -64.22 23.58
C ASP A 121 -4.79 -65.01 24.87
N VAL A 122 -5.46 -64.37 25.84
CA VAL A 122 -5.85 -64.87 27.19
C VAL A 122 -4.93 -64.36 28.30
N LYS A 123 -5.36 -63.30 28.99
CA LYS A 123 -5.96 -63.41 30.33
C LYS A 123 -6.37 -62.02 30.86
N ARG A 124 -7.67 -61.73 30.78
CA ARG A 124 -8.33 -60.81 31.72
C ARG A 124 -8.20 -61.40 33.12
N HIS A 125 -7.61 -60.66 34.05
CA HIS A 125 -8.13 -60.37 35.40
C HIS A 125 -7.01 -59.78 36.28
N THR A 126 -7.26 -58.58 36.77
CA THR A 126 -6.59 -57.88 37.88
C THR A 126 -6.76 -58.66 39.21
N PRO A 127 -5.87 -58.49 40.21
CA PRO A 127 -6.04 -57.39 41.17
C PRO A 127 -4.74 -56.72 41.66
N CYS A 128 -4.95 -55.55 42.27
CA CYS A 128 -4.00 -54.62 42.91
C CYS A 128 -3.06 -55.26 43.95
N GLU A 129 -1.91 -54.60 44.21
CA GLU A 129 -1.46 -54.20 45.55
C GLU A 129 -0.18 -53.32 45.51
N ASN A 130 -0.30 -52.14 46.11
CA ASN A 130 0.64 -51.35 46.93
C ASN A 130 2.15 -51.73 46.95
N LEU A 131 3.06 -50.72 46.81
CA LEU A 131 3.81 -50.09 47.93
C LEU A 131 5.05 -49.27 47.45
N ARG A 132 5.20 -48.07 48.04
CA ARG A 132 6.43 -47.22 48.23
C ARG A 132 6.71 -46.05 47.27
N THR A 133 6.33 -44.88 47.77
CA THR A 133 6.94 -43.52 47.76
C THR A 133 8.43 -43.52 48.23
N PRO A 134 9.21 -42.40 48.28
CA PRO A 134 8.82 -40.97 48.33
C PRO A 134 9.72 -39.93 47.60
N SER A 135 9.31 -38.65 47.71
CA SER A 135 10.09 -37.38 47.67
C SER A 135 9.49 -36.41 46.62
N THR A 136 9.20 -35.13 46.83
CA THR A 136 9.16 -34.18 47.95
C THR A 136 8.37 -32.96 47.41
N TYR A 137 7.54 -32.36 48.27
CA TYR A 137 6.61 -31.23 48.11
C TYR A 137 7.34 -29.86 47.87
N PRO A 138 6.68 -28.66 47.78
CA PRO A 138 5.26 -28.33 48.02
C PRO A 138 4.60 -27.23 47.12
N ALA A 139 3.29 -27.06 47.38
CA ALA A 139 2.50 -25.80 47.43
C ALA A 139 2.22 -24.97 46.15
N ASN A 140 0.96 -24.97 45.72
CA ASN A 140 0.07 -23.81 45.92
C ASN A 140 -1.38 -24.14 45.54
N ILE A 141 -2.25 -24.13 46.55
CA ILE A 141 -3.71 -24.25 46.47
C ILE A 141 -4.30 -22.92 46.98
N LEU A 142 -5.34 -22.42 46.33
CA LEU A 142 -6.28 -21.42 46.85
C LEU A 142 -7.68 -21.70 46.25
N PRO A 143 -8.80 -21.25 46.83
CA PRO A 143 -9.13 -21.09 48.26
C PRO A 143 -10.52 -21.65 48.64
N HIS A 144 -10.79 -21.85 49.93
CA HIS A 144 -12.14 -21.66 50.48
C HIS A 144 -12.12 -21.21 51.96
N HIS A 145 -12.89 -20.15 52.22
CA HIS A 145 -13.35 -19.42 53.44
C HIS A 145 -13.31 -20.13 54.82
N PRO A 146 -13.29 -19.41 55.99
CA PRO A 146 -14.16 -18.27 56.40
C PRO A 146 -13.40 -17.12 57.12
N GLY A 147 -13.92 -15.99 57.60
CA GLY A 147 -15.24 -15.37 57.75
C GLY A 147 -15.05 -14.05 58.55
N GLN A 148 -16.14 -13.29 58.74
CA GLN A 148 -16.34 -12.22 59.73
C GLN A 148 -15.76 -10.82 59.46
N GLY A 149 -16.64 -9.82 59.44
CA GLY A 149 -16.31 -8.39 59.57
C GLY A 149 -17.34 -7.45 58.94
N ASN A 150 -18.32 -7.02 59.74
CA ASN A 150 -19.21 -5.89 59.46
C ASN A 150 -18.41 -4.63 59.06
N PHE A 151 -18.90 -3.86 58.08
CA PHE A 151 -19.10 -2.40 58.18
C PHE A 151 -19.76 -1.84 56.90
N GLU A 152 -21.03 -1.47 57.06
CA GLU A 152 -21.76 -0.26 56.61
C GLU A 152 -21.30 0.59 55.39
N ASP A 153 -22.34 1.03 54.65
CA ASP A 153 -22.55 2.32 53.96
C ASP A 153 -22.37 2.49 52.44
N PHE A 154 -23.55 2.60 51.79
CA PHE A 154 -24.10 3.62 50.87
C PHE A 154 -23.26 4.36 49.81
N THR A 155 -24.01 4.74 48.75
CA THR A 155 -23.75 5.71 47.64
C THR A 155 -23.15 5.10 46.37
N CYS A 156 -23.59 5.40 45.14
CA CYS A 156 -24.63 6.29 44.59
C CYS A 156 -25.20 5.62 43.32
#